data_AF-A0A945T5V5-F1
#
_entry.id   AF-A0A945T5V5-F1
#
_cell.length_a   1.000
_cell.length_b   1.000
_cell.length_c   1.000
_cell.angle_alpha   90.00
_cell.angle_beta   90.00
_cell.angle_gamma   90.00
#
_symmetry.space_group_name_H-M   'P 1'
#
loop_
_entity.id
_entity.type
_entity.pdbx_description
1 polymer ?
#
loop_
_entity_poly.entity_id
_entity_poly.type
_entity_poly.pdbx_seq_one_letter_code
_entity_poly.pdbx_strand_id
1 'polypeptide(L)'
;SNRTASQAASLEETAASMDEMSSTVRHNADNARQANSLSTKANTQAAEGVEVLEKSIKAMEEISSSSQKMTDIINLIDSIAFQTNLLALNAAVESARAGEHGRGFAVVANEVRTLAQRAADSTREISVLIEESNQHVKEGSKQVNDSGTSLDSIRQSVAHVNDIMSEIASASSQQSTGIDQVNTAITQLDSVNQRNSALVEETAAASRNLLEQSENLERLISFFKT
;
A
#
# COMPACT_ATOMS: atom_id res chain seq x y z
N SER A 1 12.67 -57.09 16.96
CA SER A 1 12.42 -56.79 15.54
C SER A 1 11.24 -55.84 15.34
N ASN A 2 10.01 -56.17 15.74
CA ASN A 2 8.84 -55.28 15.51
C ASN A 2 8.95 -53.87 16.11
N ARG A 3 9.51 -53.73 17.33
CA ARG A 3 9.72 -52.41 17.95
C ARG A 3 10.72 -51.55 17.17
N THR A 4 11.89 -52.08 16.84
CA THR A 4 12.95 -51.36 16.12
C THR A 4 12.53 -50.95 14.72
N ALA A 5 11.78 -51.83 14.03
CA ALA A 5 11.22 -51.54 12.70
C ALA A 5 10.14 -50.42 12.76
N SER A 6 9.25 -50.48 13.75
CA SER A 6 8.26 -49.40 13.96
C SER A 6 8.93 -48.07 14.28
N GLN A 7 10.01 -48.08 15.06
CA GLN A 7 10.75 -46.88 15.44
C GLN A 7 11.52 -46.27 14.26
N ALA A 8 12.03 -47.12 13.34
CA ALA A 8 12.64 -46.67 12.09
C ALA A 8 11.60 -45.99 11.18
N ALA A 9 10.43 -46.60 11.01
CA ALA A 9 9.34 -46.02 10.20
C ALA A 9 8.90 -44.65 10.73
N SER A 10 8.77 -44.50 12.06
CA SER A 10 8.43 -43.20 12.66
C SER A 10 9.53 -42.15 12.48
N LEU A 11 10.81 -42.54 12.51
CA LEU A 11 11.92 -41.63 12.23
C LEU A 11 11.92 -41.18 10.76
N GLU A 12 11.61 -42.08 9.83
CA GLU A 12 11.54 -41.80 8.40
C GLU A 12 10.38 -40.82 8.08
N GLU A 13 9.22 -41.02 8.69
CA GLU A 13 8.07 -40.10 8.58
C GLU A 13 8.37 -38.72 9.21
N THR A 14 9.09 -38.70 10.34
CA THR A 14 9.52 -37.46 10.98
C THR A 14 10.52 -36.72 10.10
N ALA A 15 11.50 -37.42 9.51
CA ALA A 15 12.47 -36.83 8.59
C ALA A 15 11.79 -36.21 7.36
N ALA A 16 10.84 -36.93 6.74
CA ALA A 16 10.06 -36.42 5.62
C ALA A 16 9.27 -35.15 5.98
N SER A 17 8.65 -35.14 7.17
CA SER A 17 7.93 -33.97 7.69
C SER A 17 8.87 -32.78 7.94
N MET A 18 10.09 -33.04 8.40
CA MET A 18 11.11 -32.00 8.62
C MET A 18 11.62 -31.40 7.30
N ASP A 19 11.76 -32.20 6.25
CA ASP A 19 12.12 -31.71 4.91
C ASP A 19 11.02 -30.83 4.30
N GLU A 20 9.75 -31.22 4.43
CA GLU A 20 8.62 -30.40 4.00
C GLU A 20 8.54 -29.08 4.79
N MET A 21 8.80 -29.14 6.11
CA MET A 21 8.86 -27.95 6.96
C MET A 21 10.02 -27.03 6.54
N SER A 22 11.20 -27.59 6.25
CA SER A 22 12.37 -26.84 5.76
C SER A 22 12.05 -26.10 4.46
N SER A 23 11.39 -26.78 3.52
CA SER A 23 10.93 -26.20 2.25
C SER A 23 9.96 -25.04 2.49
N THR A 24 8.96 -25.24 3.36
CA THR A 24 7.95 -24.22 3.70
C THR A 24 8.58 -23.00 4.37
N VAL A 25 9.52 -23.20 5.29
CA VAL A 25 10.23 -22.11 5.97
C VAL A 25 11.09 -21.30 5.01
N ARG A 26 11.80 -21.95 4.07
CA ARG A 26 12.54 -21.26 3.00
C ARG A 26 11.61 -20.44 2.11
N HIS A 27 10.48 -21.02 1.72
CA HIS A 27 9.48 -20.32 0.91
C HIS A 27 8.90 -19.10 1.66
N ASN A 28 8.68 -19.19 2.97
CA ASN A 28 8.23 -18.06 3.78
C ASN A 28 9.29 -16.95 3.84
N ALA A 29 10.56 -17.29 4.00
CA ALA A 29 11.65 -16.30 3.99
C ALA A 29 11.74 -15.57 2.64
N ASP A 30 11.61 -16.28 1.52
CA ASP A 30 11.63 -15.68 0.20
C ASP A 30 10.38 -14.84 -0.10
N ASN A 31 9.20 -15.29 0.34
CA ASN A 31 7.97 -14.50 0.28
C ASN A 31 8.11 -13.19 1.06
N ALA A 32 8.67 -13.24 2.26
CA ALA A 32 8.88 -12.05 3.09
C ALA A 32 9.85 -11.05 2.41
N ARG A 33 10.92 -11.55 1.78
CA ARG A 33 11.84 -10.71 0.98
C ARG A 33 11.15 -10.07 -0.23
N GLN A 34 10.33 -10.84 -0.95
CA GLN A 34 9.57 -10.31 -2.09
C GLN A 34 8.55 -9.26 -1.65
N ALA A 35 7.82 -9.52 -0.56
CA ALA A 35 6.87 -8.58 0.02
C ALA A 35 7.55 -7.27 0.47
N ASN A 36 8.75 -7.35 1.05
CA ASN A 36 9.55 -6.17 1.38
C ASN A 36 9.92 -5.36 0.10
N SER A 37 10.35 -6.04 -0.96
CA SER A 37 10.64 -5.36 -2.24
C SER A 37 9.40 -4.66 -2.82
N LEU A 38 8.23 -5.31 -2.80
CA LEU A 38 6.97 -4.72 -3.24
C LEU A 38 6.58 -3.53 -2.37
N SER A 39 6.72 -3.65 -1.05
CA SER A 39 6.44 -2.57 -0.10
C SER A 39 7.33 -1.35 -0.35
N THR A 40 8.62 -1.57 -0.64
CA THR A 40 9.56 -0.50 -1.00
C THR A 40 9.12 0.21 -2.28
N LYS A 41 8.70 -0.53 -3.32
CA LYS A 41 8.18 0.07 -4.56
C LYS A 41 6.90 0.87 -4.31
N ALA A 42 5.96 0.34 -3.53
CA ALA A 42 4.74 1.04 -3.16
C ALA A 42 5.03 2.35 -2.40
N ASN A 43 6.04 2.34 -1.52
CA ASN A 43 6.48 3.52 -0.80
C ASN A 43 7.05 4.60 -1.75
N THR A 44 7.84 4.21 -2.75
CA THR A 44 8.32 5.12 -3.80
C THR A 44 7.17 5.72 -4.61
N GLN A 45 6.21 4.88 -5.04
CA GLN A 45 5.03 5.34 -5.78
C GLN A 45 4.16 6.29 -4.95
N ALA A 46 4.00 6.03 -3.65
CA ALA A 46 3.29 6.93 -2.76
C ALA A 46 4.01 8.29 -2.64
N ALA A 47 5.35 8.30 -2.57
CA ALA A 47 6.15 9.53 -2.54
C ALA A 47 6.02 10.34 -3.84
N GLU A 48 6.08 9.68 -5.00
CA GLU A 48 5.81 10.31 -6.31
C GLU A 48 4.38 10.88 -6.36
N GLY A 49 3.41 10.17 -5.80
CA GLY A 49 2.03 10.63 -5.68
C GLY A 49 1.91 11.93 -4.85
N VAL A 50 2.66 12.05 -3.76
CA VAL A 50 2.71 13.28 -2.95
C VAL A 50 3.28 14.44 -3.76
N GLU A 51 4.35 14.24 -4.53
CA GLU A 51 4.93 15.29 -5.39
C GLU A 51 3.91 15.78 -6.44
N VAL A 52 3.12 14.87 -7.02
CA VAL A 52 2.05 15.23 -7.96
C VAL A 52 0.97 16.06 -7.28
N LEU A 53 0.54 15.67 -6.08
CA LEU A 53 -0.45 16.42 -5.31
C LEU A 53 0.05 17.82 -4.94
N GLU A 54 1.32 17.98 -4.55
CA GLU A 54 1.93 19.29 -4.28
C GLU A 54 1.87 20.20 -5.52
N LYS A 55 2.16 19.66 -6.71
CA LYS A 55 2.02 20.40 -7.98
C LYS A 55 0.56 20.78 -8.24
N SER A 56 -0.39 19.89 -7.95
CA SER A 56 -1.82 20.19 -8.08
C SER A 56 -2.29 21.28 -7.11
N ILE A 57 -1.83 21.28 -5.86
CA ILE A 57 -2.14 22.33 -4.88
C ILE A 57 -1.63 23.68 -5.40
N LYS A 58 -0.37 23.74 -5.86
CA LYS A 58 0.20 24.95 -6.42
C LYS A 58 -0.57 25.47 -7.63
N ALA A 59 -1.00 24.58 -8.54
CA ALA A 59 -1.81 24.96 -9.68
C ALA A 59 -3.17 25.55 -9.25
N MET A 60 -3.81 24.98 -8.23
CA MET A 60 -5.05 25.51 -7.66
C MET A 60 -4.86 26.90 -7.02
N GLU A 61 -3.73 27.13 -6.34
CA GLU A 61 -3.37 28.45 -5.79
C GLU A 61 -3.16 29.50 -6.90
N GLU A 62 -2.49 29.12 -7.99
CA GLU A 62 -2.29 29.98 -9.16
C GLU A 62 -3.62 30.33 -9.86
N ILE A 63 -4.55 29.37 -9.96
CA ILE A 63 -5.91 29.60 -10.47
C ILE A 63 -6.66 30.55 -9.55
N SER A 64 -6.64 30.32 -8.22
CA SER A 64 -7.31 31.18 -7.25
C SER A 64 -6.78 32.63 -7.30
N SER A 65 -5.46 32.80 -7.40
CA SER A 65 -4.84 34.12 -7.58
C SER A 65 -5.28 34.80 -8.88
N SER A 66 -5.41 34.03 -9.96
CA SER A 66 -5.85 34.55 -11.26
C SER A 66 -7.33 34.96 -11.23
N SER A 67 -8.20 34.18 -10.59
CA SER A 67 -9.61 34.51 -10.38
C SER A 67 -9.79 35.78 -9.53
N GLN A 68 -8.95 36.00 -8.52
CA GLN A 68 -8.97 37.24 -7.75
C GLN A 68 -8.65 38.46 -8.61
N LYS A 69 -7.61 38.36 -9.46
CA LYS A 69 -7.27 39.44 -10.42
C LYS A 69 -8.40 39.69 -11.41
N MET A 70 -9.09 38.64 -11.87
CA MET A 70 -10.26 38.80 -12.74
C MET A 70 -11.39 39.54 -12.03
N THR A 71 -11.63 39.25 -10.75
CA THR A 71 -12.62 39.96 -9.93
C THR A 71 -12.32 41.46 -9.87
N ASP A 72 -11.06 41.84 -9.65
CA ASP A 72 -10.64 43.25 -9.61
C ASP A 72 -10.85 43.95 -10.96
N ILE A 73 -10.55 43.27 -12.08
CA ILE A 73 -10.76 43.79 -13.44
C ILE A 73 -12.26 43.97 -13.72
N ILE A 74 -13.08 43.02 -13.32
CA ILE A 74 -14.54 43.03 -13.51
C ILE A 74 -15.16 44.18 -12.70
N ASN A 75 -14.72 44.41 -11.46
CA ASN A 75 -15.14 45.56 -10.66
C ASN A 75 -14.77 46.91 -11.30
N LEU A 76 -13.59 46.99 -11.94
CA LEU A 76 -13.18 48.17 -12.70
C LEU A 76 -14.08 48.38 -13.93
N ILE A 77 -14.42 47.33 -14.66
CA ILE A 77 -15.31 47.40 -15.83
C ILE A 77 -16.71 47.85 -15.41
N ASP A 78 -17.27 47.33 -14.32
CA ASP A 78 -18.57 47.76 -13.79
C ASP A 78 -18.54 49.25 -13.42
N SER A 79 -17.45 49.71 -12.79
CA SER A 79 -17.24 51.12 -12.48
C SER A 79 -17.20 52.01 -13.73
N ILE A 80 -16.52 51.56 -14.80
CA ILE A 80 -16.47 52.26 -16.10
C ILE A 80 -17.85 52.29 -16.76
N ALA A 81 -18.59 51.17 -16.73
CA ALA A 81 -19.94 51.08 -17.26
C ALA A 81 -20.88 52.06 -16.52
N PHE A 82 -20.79 52.12 -15.19
CA PHE A 82 -21.55 53.07 -14.38
C PHE A 82 -21.21 54.52 -14.70
N GLN A 83 -19.93 54.87 -14.81
CA GLN A 83 -19.49 56.21 -15.22
C GLN A 83 -20.00 56.58 -16.61
N THR A 84 -19.92 55.65 -17.57
CA THR A 84 -20.41 55.83 -18.94
C THR A 84 -21.92 56.06 -18.96
N ASN A 85 -22.67 55.31 -18.15
CA ASN A 85 -24.10 55.49 -17.97
C ASN A 85 -24.46 56.87 -17.42
N LEU A 86 -23.70 57.38 -16.43
CA LEU A 86 -23.87 58.74 -15.89
C LEU A 86 -23.53 59.83 -16.92
N LEU A 87 -22.44 59.66 -17.67
CA LEU A 87 -22.06 60.55 -18.77
C LEU A 87 -23.14 60.63 -19.85
N ALA A 88 -23.68 59.49 -20.25
CA ALA A 88 -24.76 59.38 -21.22
C ALA A 88 -26.05 60.06 -20.72
N LEU A 89 -26.38 59.88 -19.44
CA LEU A 89 -27.52 60.57 -18.80
C LEU A 89 -27.35 62.09 -18.84
N ASN A 90 -26.17 62.60 -18.47
CA ASN A 90 -25.88 64.04 -18.52
C ASN A 90 -25.98 64.58 -19.95
N ALA A 91 -25.47 63.84 -20.94
CA ALA A 91 -25.59 64.22 -22.36
C ALA A 91 -27.04 64.24 -22.85
N ALA A 92 -27.87 63.29 -22.42
CA ALA A 92 -29.30 63.25 -22.74
C ALA A 92 -30.04 64.47 -22.14
N VAL A 93 -29.72 64.85 -20.91
CA VAL A 93 -30.28 66.04 -20.24
C VAL A 93 -29.89 67.32 -20.98
N GLU A 94 -28.61 67.49 -21.32
CA GLU A 94 -28.15 68.70 -22.03
C GLU A 94 -28.71 68.77 -23.47
N SER A 95 -28.86 67.61 -24.13
CA SER A 95 -29.52 67.52 -25.44
C SER A 95 -31.00 67.94 -25.38
N ALA A 96 -31.72 67.56 -24.32
CA ALA A 96 -33.09 68.00 -24.09
C ALA A 96 -33.16 69.52 -23.85
N ARG A 97 -32.16 70.08 -23.16
CA ARG A 97 -32.04 71.52 -22.92
C ARG A 97 -31.79 72.34 -24.19
N ALA A 98 -31.08 71.77 -25.17
CA ALA A 98 -30.81 72.38 -26.48
C ALA A 98 -32.01 72.33 -27.46
N GLY A 99 -33.12 71.69 -27.09
CA GLY A 99 -34.33 71.62 -27.90
C GLY A 99 -34.14 70.91 -29.25
N GLU A 100 -34.65 71.49 -30.33
CA GLU A 100 -34.59 70.90 -31.69
C GLU A 100 -33.15 70.67 -32.19
N HIS A 101 -32.19 71.49 -31.75
CA HIS A 101 -30.77 71.33 -32.14
C HIS A 101 -30.07 70.14 -31.45
N GLY A 102 -30.60 69.67 -30.31
CA GLY A 102 -30.03 68.54 -29.56
C GLY A 102 -30.60 67.17 -29.94
N ARG A 103 -31.57 67.11 -30.86
CA ARG A 103 -32.37 65.90 -31.13
C ARG A 103 -31.53 64.70 -31.59
N GLY A 104 -30.52 64.94 -32.44
CA GLY A 104 -29.57 63.91 -32.88
C GLY A 104 -28.65 63.42 -31.76
N PHE A 105 -28.18 64.33 -30.89
CA PHE A 105 -27.34 63.99 -29.74
C PHE A 105 -28.11 63.20 -28.67
N ALA A 106 -29.40 63.49 -28.49
CA ALA A 106 -30.26 62.75 -27.56
C ALA A 106 -30.39 61.25 -27.93
N VAL A 107 -30.46 60.93 -29.23
CA VAL A 107 -30.52 59.53 -29.70
C VAL A 107 -29.21 58.80 -29.39
N VAL A 108 -28.07 59.43 -29.70
CA VAL A 108 -26.75 58.86 -29.41
C VAL A 108 -26.56 58.67 -27.90
N ALA A 109 -26.97 59.64 -27.08
CA ALA A 109 -26.89 59.53 -25.63
C ALA A 109 -27.70 58.34 -25.08
N ASN A 110 -28.91 58.11 -25.60
CA ASN A 110 -29.71 56.95 -25.20
C ASN A 110 -29.10 55.61 -25.64
N GLU A 111 -28.50 55.55 -26.83
CA GLU A 111 -27.83 54.33 -27.31
C GLU A 111 -26.60 54.00 -26.45
N VAL A 112 -25.77 55.02 -26.13
CA VAL A 112 -24.62 54.87 -25.23
C VAL A 112 -25.07 54.42 -23.84
N ARG A 113 -26.19 54.97 -23.33
CA ARG A 113 -26.75 54.55 -22.04
C ARG A 113 -27.17 53.08 -22.04
N THR A 114 -27.84 52.65 -23.10
CA THR A 114 -28.29 51.25 -23.26
C THR A 114 -27.10 50.30 -23.34
N LEU A 115 -26.04 50.68 -24.07
CA LEU A 115 -24.80 49.90 -24.16
C LEU A 115 -24.10 49.80 -22.80
N ALA A 116 -24.05 50.89 -22.03
CA ALA A 116 -23.45 50.91 -20.70
C ALA A 116 -24.21 50.01 -19.71
N GLN A 117 -25.55 50.03 -19.74
CA GLN A 117 -26.37 49.12 -18.92
C GLN A 117 -26.14 47.65 -19.28
N ARG A 118 -26.12 47.34 -20.58
CA ARG A 118 -25.85 45.99 -21.06
C ARG A 118 -24.44 45.50 -20.68
N ALA A 119 -23.45 46.38 -20.70
CA ALA A 119 -22.10 46.06 -20.22
C ALA A 119 -22.11 45.71 -18.73
N ALA A 120 -22.76 46.51 -17.89
CA ALA A 120 -22.87 46.25 -16.45
C ALA A 120 -23.56 44.90 -16.15
N ASP A 121 -24.62 44.57 -16.89
CA ASP A 121 -25.32 43.29 -16.73
C ASP A 121 -24.41 42.10 -17.10
N SER A 122 -23.68 42.18 -18.21
CA SER A 122 -22.68 41.16 -18.58
C SER A 122 -21.55 41.04 -17.54
N THR A 123 -21.10 42.16 -16.97
CA THR A 123 -20.08 42.17 -15.92
C THR A 123 -20.57 41.47 -14.64
N ARG A 124 -21.85 41.62 -14.27
CA ARG A 124 -22.43 40.86 -13.14
C ARG A 124 -22.51 39.37 -13.43
N GLU A 125 -22.92 38.95 -14.64
CA GLU A 125 -22.94 37.54 -15.01
C GLU A 125 -21.54 36.90 -14.93
N ILE A 126 -20.51 37.60 -15.42
CA ILE A 126 -19.12 37.14 -15.32
C ILE A 126 -18.67 37.06 -13.85
N SER A 127 -19.08 38.02 -13.00
CA SER A 127 -18.76 38.00 -11.58
C SER A 127 -19.27 36.74 -10.89
N VAL A 128 -20.51 36.33 -11.20
CA VAL A 128 -21.10 35.09 -10.66
C VAL A 128 -20.30 33.86 -11.09
N LEU A 129 -19.93 33.76 -12.38
CA LEU A 129 -19.14 32.63 -12.88
C LEU A 129 -17.74 32.55 -12.25
N ILE A 130 -17.12 33.69 -11.95
CA ILE A 130 -15.83 33.73 -11.25
C ILE A 130 -16.00 33.26 -9.80
N GLU A 131 -17.05 33.69 -9.10
CA GLU A 131 -17.36 33.25 -7.74
C GLU A 131 -17.58 31.73 -7.67
N GLU A 132 -18.37 31.17 -8.61
CA GLU A 132 -18.57 29.72 -8.74
C GLU A 132 -17.25 28.99 -9.01
N SER A 133 -16.42 29.53 -9.91
CA SER A 133 -15.10 28.95 -10.21
C SER A 133 -14.19 28.95 -8.97
N ASN A 134 -14.20 30.02 -8.17
CA ASN A 134 -13.46 30.09 -6.91
C ASN A 134 -13.93 29.03 -5.91
N GLN A 135 -15.24 28.81 -5.80
CA GLN A 135 -15.79 27.78 -4.95
C GLN A 135 -15.34 26.37 -5.38
N HIS A 136 -15.36 26.07 -6.69
CA HIS A 136 -14.87 24.80 -7.22
C HIS A 136 -13.37 24.59 -6.98
N VAL A 137 -12.55 25.63 -7.13
CA VAL A 137 -11.11 25.56 -6.83
C VAL A 137 -10.87 25.27 -5.34
N LYS A 138 -11.64 25.90 -4.45
CA LYS A 138 -11.54 25.67 -3.01
C LYS A 138 -11.92 24.24 -2.62
N GLU A 139 -12.99 23.71 -3.20
CA GLU A 139 -13.40 22.32 -3.00
C GLU A 139 -12.35 21.35 -3.55
N GLY A 140 -11.83 21.60 -4.76
CA GLY A 140 -10.77 20.81 -5.37
C GLY A 140 -9.49 20.82 -4.53
N SER A 141 -9.06 21.98 -4.03
CA SER A 141 -7.90 22.11 -3.14
C SER A 141 -8.06 21.28 -1.87
N LYS A 142 -9.25 21.32 -1.24
CA LYS A 142 -9.56 20.47 -0.09
C LYS A 142 -9.44 18.99 -0.42
N GLN A 143 -10.00 18.54 -1.54
CA GLN A 143 -9.98 17.13 -1.93
C GLN A 143 -8.57 16.63 -2.25
N VAL A 144 -7.73 17.47 -2.86
CA VAL A 144 -6.31 17.18 -3.10
C VAL A 144 -5.55 17.05 -1.77
N ASN A 145 -5.83 17.93 -0.79
CA ASN A 145 -5.22 17.86 0.53
C ASN A 145 -5.63 16.58 1.31
N ASP A 146 -6.91 16.22 1.25
CA ASP A 146 -7.43 14.98 1.86
C ASP A 146 -6.78 13.73 1.21
N SER A 147 -6.56 13.78 -0.11
CA SER A 147 -5.83 12.74 -0.85
C SER A 147 -4.38 12.64 -0.39
N GLY A 148 -3.72 13.77 -0.10
CA GLY A 148 -2.36 13.81 0.44
C GLY A 148 -2.27 13.15 1.82
N THR A 149 -3.22 13.43 2.70
CA THR A 149 -3.31 12.78 4.03
C THR A 149 -3.52 11.27 3.92
N SER A 150 -4.30 10.84 2.92
CA SER A 150 -4.56 9.43 2.65
C SER A 150 -3.31 8.71 2.14
N LEU A 151 -2.53 9.34 1.25
CA LEU A 151 -1.24 8.80 0.81
C LEU A 151 -0.21 8.70 1.94
N ASP A 152 -0.16 9.67 2.87
CA ASP A 152 0.73 9.55 4.03
C ASP A 152 0.31 8.39 4.96
N SER A 153 -1.00 8.17 5.13
CA SER A 153 -1.50 7.02 5.89
C SER A 153 -1.14 5.69 5.23
N ILE A 154 -1.21 5.62 3.89
CA ILE A 154 -0.74 4.46 3.12
C ILE A 154 0.76 4.26 3.32
N ARG A 155 1.57 5.32 3.26
CA ARG A 155 3.01 5.28 3.49
C ARG A 155 3.36 4.69 4.84
N GLN A 156 2.68 5.13 5.90
CA GLN A 156 2.85 4.58 7.26
C GLN A 156 2.46 3.10 7.34
N SER A 157 1.35 2.72 6.72
CA SER A 157 0.89 1.33 6.68
C SER A 157 1.88 0.41 5.94
N VAL A 158 2.42 0.87 4.81
CA VAL A 158 3.43 0.16 4.02
C VAL A 158 4.74 0.01 4.80
N ALA A 159 5.15 1.05 5.55
CA ALA A 159 6.31 0.96 6.44
C ALA A 159 6.12 -0.12 7.51
N HIS A 160 4.93 -0.19 8.12
CA HIS A 160 4.62 -1.22 9.11
C HIS A 160 4.64 -2.64 8.51
N VAL A 161 4.12 -2.81 7.28
CA VAL A 161 4.22 -4.09 6.56
C VAL A 161 5.68 -4.48 6.32
N ASN A 162 6.55 -3.52 6.01
CA ASN A 162 7.98 -3.78 5.82
C ASN A 162 8.64 -4.30 7.11
N ASP A 163 8.35 -3.68 8.25
CA ASP A 163 8.85 -4.11 9.56
C ASP A 163 8.42 -5.56 9.86
N ILE A 164 7.13 -5.88 9.66
CA ILE A 164 6.60 -7.25 9.85
C ILE A 164 7.30 -8.23 8.92
N MET A 165 7.51 -7.90 7.64
CA MET A 165 8.20 -8.77 6.70
C MET A 165 9.67 -9.00 7.10
N SER A 166 10.34 -7.99 7.65
CA SER A 166 11.69 -8.12 8.20
C SER A 166 11.72 -9.10 9.38
N GLU A 167 10.75 -8.99 10.29
CA GLU A 167 10.60 -9.93 11.41
C GLU A 167 10.31 -11.36 10.93
N ILE A 168 9.42 -11.54 9.95
CA ILE A 168 9.12 -12.87 9.38
C ILE A 168 10.36 -13.47 8.71
N ALA A 169 11.13 -12.68 7.95
CA ALA A 169 12.36 -13.15 7.33
C ALA A 169 13.39 -13.59 8.38
N SER A 170 13.53 -12.83 9.46
CA SER A 170 14.42 -13.17 10.59
C SER A 170 13.96 -14.45 11.30
N ALA A 171 12.67 -14.53 11.66
CA ALA A 171 12.07 -15.70 12.30
C ALA A 171 12.18 -16.96 11.42
N SER A 172 11.95 -16.83 10.12
CA SER A 172 12.10 -17.93 9.16
C SER A 172 13.56 -18.39 9.06
N SER A 173 14.53 -17.47 9.09
CA SER A 173 15.96 -17.82 9.13
C SER A 173 16.30 -18.61 10.40
N GLN A 174 15.78 -18.19 11.55
CA GLN A 174 15.99 -18.89 12.83
C GLN A 174 15.31 -20.26 12.84
N GLN A 175 14.09 -20.38 12.30
CA GLN A 175 13.40 -21.65 12.12
C GLN A 175 14.20 -22.61 11.24
N SER A 176 14.78 -22.12 10.12
CA SER A 176 15.63 -22.94 9.25
C SER A 176 16.82 -23.52 10.02
N THR A 177 17.50 -22.71 10.83
CA THR A 177 18.60 -23.20 11.68
C THR A 177 18.13 -24.23 12.70
N GLY A 178 16.96 -24.02 13.31
CA GLY A 178 16.37 -24.99 14.25
C GLY A 178 16.01 -26.32 13.57
N ILE A 179 15.50 -26.27 12.33
CA ILE A 179 15.20 -27.45 11.52
C ILE A 179 16.47 -28.22 11.19
N ASP A 180 17.55 -27.56 10.81
CA ASP A 180 18.84 -28.20 10.53
C ASP A 180 19.40 -28.94 11.77
N GLN A 181 19.21 -28.37 12.96
CA GLN A 181 19.59 -29.01 14.23
C GLN A 181 18.74 -30.26 14.50
N VAL A 182 17.43 -30.19 14.27
CA VAL A 182 16.53 -31.34 14.43
C VAL A 182 16.86 -32.44 13.42
N ASN A 183 17.15 -32.09 12.16
CA ASN A 183 17.59 -33.05 11.13
C ASN A 183 18.89 -33.77 11.52
N THR A 184 19.82 -33.05 12.14
CA THR A 184 21.05 -33.65 12.68
C THR A 184 20.73 -34.63 13.82
N ALA A 185 19.81 -34.28 14.72
CA ALA A 185 19.39 -35.15 15.80
C ALA A 185 18.65 -36.41 15.29
N ILE A 186 17.81 -36.30 14.27
CA ILE A 186 17.13 -37.43 13.62
C ILE A 186 18.16 -38.39 13.00
N THR A 187 19.15 -37.85 12.29
CA THR A 187 20.25 -38.66 11.72
C THR A 187 21.00 -39.45 12.82
N GLN A 188 21.22 -38.83 13.98
CA GLN A 188 21.86 -39.49 15.10
C GLN A 188 20.96 -40.55 15.76
N LEU A 189 19.65 -40.30 15.86
CA LEU A 189 18.68 -41.29 16.33
C LEU A 189 18.59 -42.50 15.40
N ASP A 190 18.64 -42.30 14.09
CA ASP A 190 18.66 -43.39 13.11
C ASP A 190 19.90 -44.27 13.31
N SER A 191 21.08 -43.67 13.48
CA SER A 191 22.32 -44.41 13.78
C SER A 191 22.21 -45.25 15.06
N VAL A 192 21.62 -44.70 16.13
CA VAL A 192 21.36 -45.45 17.38
C VAL A 192 20.35 -46.57 17.14
N ASN A 193 19.31 -46.34 16.34
CA ASN A 193 18.29 -47.34 16.05
C ASN A 193 18.86 -48.52 15.23
N GLN A 194 19.70 -48.24 14.24
CA GLN A 194 20.45 -49.27 13.50
C GLN A 194 21.35 -50.09 14.44
N ARG A 195 22.06 -49.41 15.35
CA ARG A 195 22.92 -50.08 16.34
C ARG A 195 22.12 -50.94 17.31
N ASN A 196 20.94 -50.49 17.73
CA ASN A 196 20.02 -51.29 18.53
C ASN A 196 19.52 -52.52 17.77
N SER A 197 19.25 -52.40 16.47
CA SER A 197 18.87 -53.55 15.64
C SER A 197 20.00 -54.59 15.60
N ALA A 198 21.23 -54.15 15.35
CA ALA A 198 22.42 -55.02 15.36
C ALA A 198 22.62 -55.70 16.73
N LEU A 199 22.48 -54.96 17.83
CA LEU A 199 22.61 -55.50 19.19
C LEU A 199 21.53 -56.55 19.49
N VAL A 200 20.29 -56.34 19.03
CA VAL A 200 19.21 -57.32 19.18
C VAL A 200 19.50 -58.59 18.38
N GLU A 201 20.03 -58.47 17.17
CA GLU A 201 20.45 -59.63 16.37
C GLU A 201 21.59 -60.40 17.02
N GLU A 202 22.61 -59.71 17.51
CA GLU A 202 23.74 -60.30 18.24
C GLU A 202 23.26 -61.01 19.51
N THR A 203 22.39 -60.38 20.29
CA THR A 203 21.81 -60.96 21.51
C THR A 203 20.95 -62.19 21.20
N ALA A 204 20.19 -62.16 20.10
CA ALA A 204 19.39 -63.31 19.65
C ALA A 204 20.28 -64.46 19.16
N ALA A 205 21.43 -64.18 18.55
CA ALA A 205 22.42 -65.19 18.18
C ALA A 205 23.11 -65.79 19.40
N ALA A 206 23.53 -64.95 20.35
CA ALA A 206 24.11 -65.39 21.63
C ALA A 206 23.14 -66.26 22.43
N SER A 207 21.86 -65.87 22.50
CA SER A 207 20.82 -66.66 23.18
C SER A 207 20.61 -68.02 22.53
N ARG A 208 20.65 -68.10 21.18
CA ARG A 208 20.59 -69.37 20.44
C ARG A 208 21.80 -70.27 20.74
N ASN A 209 23.01 -69.71 20.73
CA ASN A 209 24.22 -70.45 21.11
C ASN A 209 24.16 -70.98 22.55
N LEU A 210 23.66 -70.18 23.50
CA LEU A 210 23.49 -70.60 24.90
C LEU A 210 22.45 -71.72 25.06
N LEU A 211 21.36 -71.66 24.27
CA LEU A 211 20.35 -72.71 24.23
C LEU A 211 20.96 -74.02 23.73
N GLU A 212 21.70 -73.97 22.62
CA GLU A 212 22.37 -75.13 22.02
C GLU A 212 23.40 -75.75 22.98
N GLN A 213 24.19 -74.92 23.69
CA GLN A 213 25.10 -75.42 24.73
C GLN A 213 24.36 -76.07 25.91
N SER A 214 23.25 -75.49 26.37
CA SER A 214 22.40 -76.08 27.42
C SER A 214 21.83 -77.43 26.99
N GLU A 215 21.27 -77.53 25.79
CA GLU A 215 20.74 -78.79 25.24
C GLU A 215 21.83 -79.86 25.14
N ASN A 216 23.05 -79.47 24.76
CA ASN A 216 24.18 -80.38 24.65
C ASN A 216 24.65 -80.89 26.03
N LEU A 217 24.68 -80.00 27.04
CA LEU A 217 24.95 -80.37 28.44
C LEU A 217 23.87 -81.30 29.01
N GLU A 218 22.59 -81.04 28.74
CA GLU A 218 21.49 -81.91 29.16
C GLU A 218 21.63 -83.30 28.55
N ARG A 219 21.99 -83.38 27.26
CA ARG A 219 22.26 -84.63 26.55
C ARG A 219 23.43 -85.39 27.18
N LEU A 220 24.54 -84.70 27.50
CA LEU A 220 25.69 -85.28 28.20
C LEU A 220 25.32 -85.83 29.59
N ILE A 221 24.53 -85.09 30.38
CA ILE A 221 24.10 -85.54 31.71
C ILE A 221 23.11 -86.70 31.62
N SER A 222 22.26 -86.74 30.59
CA SER A 222 21.30 -87.84 30.39
C SER A 222 21.97 -89.20 30.22
N PHE A 223 23.17 -89.24 29.61
CA PHE A 223 23.99 -90.45 29.52
C PHE A 223 24.41 -90.98 30.89
N PHE A 224 24.68 -90.09 31.86
CA PHE A 224 25.08 -90.45 33.23
C PHE A 224 23.90 -90.69 34.18
N LYS A 225 22.65 -90.53 33.73
CA LYS A 225 21.44 -90.77 34.53
C LYS A 225 20.92 -92.22 34.47
N THR A 226 21.69 -93.13 33.87
CA THR A 226 21.42 -94.59 33.84
C THR A 226 22.41 -95.31 34.73
#